data_AF-A0A6A5K4B3-F1
#
_entry.id   AF-A0A6A5K4B3-F1
#
_cell.length_a   1.000
_cell.length_b   1.000
_cell.length_c   1.000
_cell.angle_alpha   90.00
_cell.angle_beta   90.00
_cell.angle_gamma   90.00
#
_symmetry.space_group_name_H-M   'P 1'
#
loop_
_entity.id
_entity.type
_entity.pdbx_description
1 polymer ?
#
loop_
_entity_poly.entity_id
_entity_poly.type
_entity_poly.pdbx_seq_one_letter_code
_entity_poly.pdbx_strand_id
1 'polypeptide(L)'
;WFGLIEEYTAREMTYPTDKLPALSGVVSALQCSIGDICLAGIWKSWFLEGLLWRLQHPDWDSYVVLPKKPYRVESWRAPSWSWAALEGVVLYTL
;
A
#
# COMPACT_ATOMS: atom_id res chain seq x y z
N TRP A 1 7.10 8.78 1.98
CA TRP A 1 6.40 7.78 1.15
C TRP A 1 5.60 6.81 1.99
N PHE A 2 6.23 6.09 2.95
CA PHE A 2 5.54 5.10 3.79
C PHE A 2 4.27 5.63 4.47
N GLY A 3 4.34 6.75 5.20
CA GLY A 3 3.15 7.36 5.81
C GLY A 3 2.05 7.74 4.79
N LEU A 4 2.43 8.14 3.56
CA LEU A 4 1.44 8.37 2.50
C LEU A 4 0.72 7.09 2.11
N ILE A 5 1.43 5.95 2.03
CA ILE A 5 0.83 4.65 1.77
C ILE A 5 -0.10 4.23 2.92
N GLU A 6 0.31 4.44 4.17
CA GLU A 6 -0.53 4.15 5.35
C GLU A 6 -1.83 4.97 5.31
N GLU A 7 -1.74 6.28 5.13
CA GLU A 7 -2.91 7.17 5.02
C GLU A 7 -3.80 6.83 3.82
N TYR A 8 -3.18 6.51 2.68
CA TYR A 8 -3.89 6.14 1.45
C TYR A 8 -4.67 4.84 1.61
N THR A 9 -4.07 3.82 2.21
CA THR A 9 -4.69 2.51 2.44
C THR A 9 -5.64 2.47 3.63
N ALA A 10 -5.58 3.46 4.53
CA ALA A 10 -6.58 3.68 5.56
C ALA A 10 -7.94 4.17 5.02
N ARG A 11 -7.99 4.64 3.77
CA ARG A 11 -9.25 5.06 3.11
C ARG A 11 -10.02 3.85 2.59
N GLU A 12 -11.35 3.97 2.56
CA GLU A 12 -12.20 2.96 1.95
C GLU A 12 -12.26 3.15 0.42
N MET A 13 -11.65 2.25 -0.33
CA MET A 13 -11.69 2.26 -1.79
C MET A 13 -13.00 1.69 -2.32
N THR A 14 -13.66 2.46 -3.19
CA THR A 14 -14.86 2.01 -3.90
C THR A 14 -14.53 0.92 -4.94
N TYR A 15 -13.43 1.09 -5.66
CA TYR A 15 -12.97 0.16 -6.70
C TYR A 15 -11.60 -0.39 -6.34
N PRO A 16 -11.51 -1.63 -5.82
CA PRO A 16 -10.22 -2.22 -5.45
C PRO A 16 -9.24 -2.27 -6.63
N THR A 17 -9.69 -2.46 -7.86
CA THR A 17 -8.79 -2.50 -9.03
C THR A 17 -7.96 -1.23 -9.22
N ASP A 18 -8.40 -0.10 -8.68
CA ASP A 18 -7.81 1.21 -8.93
C ASP A 18 -6.72 1.60 -7.92
N LYS A 19 -6.29 0.69 -7.04
CA LYS A 19 -5.34 1.02 -5.96
C LYS A 19 -4.00 1.60 -6.46
N LEU A 20 -3.39 1.02 -7.50
CA LEU A 20 -2.19 1.60 -8.11
C LEU A 20 -2.51 2.70 -9.14
N PRO A 21 -3.51 2.53 -10.04
CA PRO A 21 -3.91 3.59 -10.97
C PRO A 21 -4.23 4.93 -10.30
N ALA A 22 -4.98 4.94 -9.20
CA ALA A 22 -5.33 6.17 -8.49
C ALA A 22 -4.12 6.86 -7.83
N LEU A 23 -3.02 6.12 -7.58
CA LEU A 23 -1.78 6.66 -7.04
C LEU A 23 -0.79 7.10 -8.15
N SER A 24 -1.04 6.71 -9.40
CA SER A 24 -0.08 6.87 -10.51
C SER A 24 0.32 8.34 -10.76
N GLY A 25 -0.60 9.30 -10.64
CA GLY A 25 -0.28 10.72 -10.82
C GLY A 25 0.73 11.24 -9.79
N VAL A 26 0.60 10.82 -8.53
CA VAL A 26 1.55 11.17 -7.46
C VAL A 26 2.90 10.49 -7.72
N VAL A 27 2.89 9.22 -8.09
CA VAL A 27 4.11 8.48 -8.45
C VAL A 27 4.85 9.17 -9.60
N SER A 28 4.16 9.55 -10.68
CA SER A 28 4.77 10.21 -11.83
C SER A 28 5.43 11.54 -11.44
N ALA A 29 4.75 12.37 -10.63
CA ALA A 29 5.31 13.63 -10.16
C ALA A 29 6.56 13.42 -9.28
N LEU A 30 6.52 12.44 -8.37
CA LEU A 30 7.64 12.12 -7.49
C LEU A 30 8.81 11.47 -8.23
N GLN A 31 8.56 10.60 -9.21
CA GLN A 31 9.62 10.00 -10.04
C GLN A 31 10.46 11.07 -10.73
N CYS A 32 9.81 12.09 -11.30
CA CYS A 32 10.51 13.22 -11.93
C CYS A 32 11.35 14.02 -10.92
N SER A 33 10.89 14.18 -9.69
CA SER A 33 11.58 14.98 -8.67
C SER A 33 12.68 14.21 -7.93
N ILE A 34 12.48 12.92 -7.66
CA ILE A 34 13.39 12.08 -6.87
C ILE A 34 14.46 11.44 -7.77
N GLY A 35 14.14 11.23 -9.05
CA GLY A 35 15.02 10.50 -9.97
C GLY A 35 15.10 9.00 -9.67
N ASP A 36 14.06 8.46 -9.01
CA ASP A 36 13.95 7.02 -8.71
C ASP A 36 12.76 6.39 -9.45
N ILE A 37 12.69 5.06 -9.46
CA ILE A 37 11.65 4.26 -10.11
C ILE A 37 10.75 3.62 -9.05
N CYS A 38 9.43 3.78 -9.20
CA CYS A 38 8.46 3.13 -8.35
C CYS A 38 8.05 1.77 -8.94
N LEU A 39 8.42 0.69 -8.26
CA LEU A 39 8.08 -0.69 -8.59
C LEU A 39 6.82 -1.10 -7.83
N ALA A 40 5.67 -1.10 -8.52
CA ALA A 40 4.37 -1.50 -7.96
C ALA A 40 4.06 -0.86 -6.58
N GLY A 41 4.34 0.43 -6.42
CA GLY A 41 4.10 1.18 -5.18
C GLY A 41 5.27 1.22 -4.20
N ILE A 42 6.43 0.65 -4.54
CA ILE A 42 7.65 0.67 -3.72
C ILE A 42 8.79 1.32 -4.51
N TRP A 43 9.46 2.31 -3.92
CA TRP A 43 10.63 2.95 -4.52
C TRP A 43 11.81 1.97 -4.61
N LYS A 44 12.48 1.92 -5.75
CA LYS A 44 13.62 1.01 -5.98
C LYS A 44 14.75 1.28 -5.00
N SER A 45 15.01 2.53 -4.62
CA SER A 45 16.05 2.87 -3.63
C SER A 45 15.74 2.36 -2.23
N TRP A 46 14.46 2.18 -1.90
CA TRP A 46 13.97 1.77 -0.58
C TRP A 46 13.23 0.44 -0.68
N PHE A 47 13.68 -0.44 -1.56
CA PHE A 47 12.93 -1.65 -1.88
C PHE A 47 12.81 -2.57 -0.67
N LEU A 48 13.89 -2.73 0.11
CA LEU A 48 13.90 -3.61 1.29
C LEU A 48 13.00 -3.08 2.40
N GLU A 49 13.14 -1.80 2.76
CA GLU A 49 12.29 -1.12 3.74
C GLU A 49 10.83 -1.11 3.28
N GLY A 50 10.63 -0.91 1.98
CA GLY A 50 9.33 -0.95 1.32
C GLY A 50 8.62 -2.30 1.37
N LEU A 51 9.34 -3.40 1.64
CA LEU A 51 8.80 -4.75 1.85
C LEU A 51 8.47 -5.06 3.31
N LEU A 52 8.85 -4.21 4.28
CA LEU A 52 8.57 -4.41 5.71
C LEU A 52 7.14 -4.07 6.11
N TRP A 53 6.24 -3.93 5.13
CA TRP A 53 4.84 -3.64 5.40
C TRP A 53 4.13 -4.86 5.97
N ARG A 54 3.14 -4.58 6.81
CA ARG A 54 2.09 -5.52 7.20
C ARG A 54 0.74 -4.83 7.06
N LEU A 55 -0.33 -5.61 6.92
CA LEU A 55 -1.67 -5.03 7.03
C LEU A 55 -1.98 -4.80 8.49
N GLN A 56 -2.92 -3.93 8.85
CA GLN A 56 -3.54 -3.85 10.18
C GLN A 56 -4.48 -5.04 10.38
N HIS A 57 -4.54 -5.62 11.59
CA HIS A 57 -5.39 -6.79 11.85
C HIS A 57 -5.93 -6.82 13.29
N PRO A 58 -7.20 -7.22 13.48
CA PRO A 58 -7.83 -7.16 14.80
C PRO A 58 -7.15 -8.04 15.86
N ASP A 59 -6.59 -9.18 15.43
CA ASP A 59 -6.03 -10.17 16.36
C ASP A 59 -4.72 -9.72 17.03
N TRP A 60 -4.00 -8.75 16.45
CA TRP A 60 -2.75 -8.24 17.00
C TRP A 60 -2.71 -6.72 17.18
N ASP A 61 -3.63 -5.97 16.57
CA ASP A 61 -3.91 -4.54 16.86
C ASP A 61 -5.17 -4.39 17.73
N SER A 62 -5.18 -5.00 18.92
CA SER A 62 -6.37 -5.16 19.77
C SER A 62 -7.05 -3.86 20.24
N TYR A 63 -6.43 -2.70 20.02
CA TYR A 63 -6.97 -1.39 20.37
C TYR A 63 -7.64 -0.65 19.19
N VAL A 64 -7.73 -1.26 18.01
CA VAL A 64 -8.29 -0.63 16.81
C VAL A 64 -9.49 -1.41 16.28
N VAL A 65 -10.66 -0.76 16.25
CA VAL A 65 -11.85 -1.30 15.58
C VAL A 65 -11.67 -1.10 14.09
N LEU A 66 -11.31 -2.17 13.38
CA LEU A 66 -11.27 -2.18 11.93
C LEU A 66 -12.68 -2.39 11.36
N PRO A 67 -13.09 -1.63 10.34
CA PRO A 67 -14.38 -1.84 9.70
C PRO A 67 -14.45 -3.18 8.96
N LYS A 68 -13.31 -3.67 8.44
CA LYS A 68 -13.18 -4.95 7.73
C LYS A 68 -11.83 -5.59 8.01
N LYS A 69 -11.79 -6.93 8.10
CA LYS A 69 -10.53 -7.69 8.13
C LYS A 69 -9.82 -7.55 6.77
N PRO A 70 -8.49 -7.49 6.75
CA PRO A 70 -7.75 -7.50 5.50
C PRO A 70 -8.02 -8.78 4.71
N TYR A 71 -8.05 -8.67 3.38
CA TYR A 71 -8.36 -9.80 2.50
C TYR A 71 -7.63 -9.71 1.16
N ARG A 72 -7.54 -10.85 0.48
CA ARG A 72 -7.00 -10.92 -0.88
C ARG A 72 -8.11 -10.66 -1.88
N VAL A 73 -7.88 -9.74 -2.82
CA VAL A 73 -8.81 -9.51 -3.93
C VAL A 73 -8.75 -10.67 -4.93
N GLU A 74 -9.88 -10.96 -5.59
CA GLU A 74 -9.95 -12.03 -6.60
C GLU A 74 -9.21 -11.64 -7.90
N SER A 75 -9.33 -10.39 -8.31
CA SER A 75 -8.68 -9.86 -9.51
C SER A 75 -7.21 -9.54 -9.25
N TRP A 76 -6.32 -9.98 -10.14
CA TRP A 76 -4.91 -9.58 -10.09
C TRP A 76 -4.77 -8.06 -10.30
N ARG A 77 -4.00 -7.40 -9.43
CA ARG A 77 -3.75 -5.95 -9.48
C ARG A 77 -2.30 -5.53 -9.20
N ALA A 78 -1.52 -6.39 -8.53
CA ALA A 78 -0.12 -6.15 -8.24
C ALA A 78 0.60 -7.49 -7.96
N PRO A 79 1.95 -7.54 -8.07
CA PRO A 79 2.75 -8.67 -7.61
C PRO A 79 2.54 -8.98 -6.11
N SER A 80 2.71 -10.23 -5.71
CA SER A 80 2.40 -10.71 -4.34
C SER A 80 3.16 -10.00 -3.21
N TRP A 81 4.33 -9.42 -3.50
CA TRP A 81 5.16 -8.71 -2.53
C TRP A 81 4.77 -7.23 -2.36
N SER A 82 3.92 -6.70 -3.25
CA SER A 82 3.45 -5.31 -3.15
C SER A 82 2.34 -5.21 -2.12
N TRP A 83 2.37 -4.14 -1.32
CA TRP A 83 1.28 -3.76 -0.42
C TRP A 83 -0.06 -3.58 -1.18
N ALA A 84 0.02 -3.28 -2.48
CA ALA A 84 -1.15 -3.13 -3.33
C ALA A 84 -1.76 -4.47 -3.77
N ALA A 85 -1.18 -5.62 -3.44
CA ALA A 85 -1.76 -6.93 -3.78
C ALA A 85 -2.96 -7.30 -2.90
N LEU A 86 -3.07 -6.70 -1.71
CA LEU A 86 -4.10 -7.00 -0.72
C LEU A 86 -4.95 -5.78 -0.42
N GLU A 87 -6.13 -6.03 0.15
CA GLU A 87 -6.99 -4.99 0.68
C GLU A 87 -6.91 -4.92 2.20
N GLY A 88 -6.89 -3.70 2.73
CA GLY A 88 -6.61 -3.41 4.13
C GLY A 88 -5.66 -2.23 4.31
N VAL A 89 -5.60 -1.76 5.56
CA VAL A 89 -4.71 -0.67 5.99
C VAL A 89 -3.30 -1.18 6.08
N VAL A 90 -2.36 -0.53 5.41
CA VAL A 90 -0.94 -0.85 5.45
C VAL A 90 -0.31 -0.13 6.63
N LEU A 91 0.61 -0.81 7.30
CA LEU A 91 1.44 -0.28 8.37
C LEU A 91 2.90 -0.68 8.13
N TYR A 92 3.80 0.29 8.22
CA TYR A 92 5.23 0.09 8.23
C TYR A 92 5.70 0.11 9.68
N THR A 93 6.45 -0.92 10.09
CA THR A 93 7.10 -0.92 11.41
C THR A 93 8.49 -0.31 11.22
N LEU A 94 8.66 0.95 11.62
CA LEU A 94 9.96 1.63 11.65
C LEU A 94 10.52 1.65 13.07
#